data_AF-A0A2V6TAZ6-F1
#
_entry.id   AF-A0A2V6TAZ6-F1
#
_cell.length_a   1.000
_cell.length_b   1.000
_cell.length_c   1.000
_cell.angle_alpha   90.00
_cell.angle_beta   90.00
_cell.angle_gamma   90.00
#
_symmetry.space_group_name_H-M   'P 1'
#
loop_
_entity.id
_entity.type
_entity.pdbx_description
1 polymer ?
#
loop_
_entity_poly.entity_id
_entity_poly.type
_entity_poly.pdbx_seq_one_letter_code
_entity_poly.pdbx_strand_id
1 'polypeptide(L)'
;MARRLALLPWISLPNIIVGRFAVPELLQDQVDERLAPETSRLLEDSAAITAQRAAFKDVRSRLGEPGVGRRAAQAVLEIARGR
;
A
#
# COMPACT_ATOMS: atom_id res chain seq x y z
N MET A 1 9.69 -12.17 -10.55
CA MET A 1 10.03 -13.01 -9.37
C MET A 1 9.07 -12.85 -8.20
N ALA A 2 8.66 -11.62 -7.82
CA ALA A 2 7.83 -11.38 -6.63
C ALA A 2 6.53 -12.22 -6.55
N ARG A 3 5.86 -12.50 -7.68
CA ARG A 3 4.61 -13.29 -7.73
C ARG A 3 4.74 -14.73 -7.21
N ARG A 4 5.93 -15.34 -7.31
CA ARG A 4 6.15 -16.74 -6.90
C ARG A 4 6.49 -16.90 -5.41
N LEU A 5 6.70 -15.79 -4.70
CA LEU A 5 7.10 -15.77 -3.27
C LEU A 5 6.15 -14.92 -2.41
N ALA A 6 5.07 -14.38 -2.98
CA ALA A 6 4.16 -13.51 -2.26
C ALA A 6 3.25 -14.33 -1.33
N LEU A 7 3.33 -14.06 -0.03
CA LEU A 7 2.45 -14.64 1.00
C LEU A 7 1.03 -14.04 0.99
N LEU A 8 0.88 -12.90 0.31
CA LEU A 8 -0.37 -12.15 0.21
C LEU A 8 -0.72 -11.94 -1.27
N PRO A 9 -2.01 -11.74 -1.59
CA PRO A 9 -2.45 -11.45 -2.95
C PRO A 9 -2.03 -10.06 -3.46
N TRP A 10 -1.40 -9.23 -2.61
CA TRP A 10 -0.95 -7.87 -2.91
C TRP A 10 0.53 -7.69 -2.56
N ILE A 11 1.20 -6.76 -3.24
CA ILE A 11 2.61 -6.43 -3.02
C ILE A 11 2.78 -5.02 -2.44
N SER A 12 1.96 -4.06 -2.90
CA SER A 12 2.08 -2.67 -2.46
C SER A 12 1.48 -2.48 -1.07
N LEU A 13 2.12 -1.63 -0.25
CA LEU A 13 1.63 -1.31 1.09
C LEU A 13 0.19 -0.78 1.10
N PRO A 14 -0.25 0.12 0.19
CA PRO A 14 -1.64 0.59 0.18
C PRO A 14 -2.64 -0.55 0.10
N ASN A 15 -2.44 -1.53 -0.79
CA ASN A 15 -3.34 -2.66 -0.98
C ASN A 15 -3.29 -3.65 0.18
N ILE A 16 -2.09 -3.90 0.73
CA ILE A 16 -1.91 -4.75 1.92
C ILE A 16 -2.64 -4.15 3.14
N ILE A 17 -2.49 -2.85 3.39
CA ILE A 17 -3.09 -2.17 4.54
C ILE A 17 -4.62 -2.23 4.50
N VAL A 18 -5.21 -2.06 3.31
CA VAL A 18 -6.68 -2.06 3.15
C VAL A 18 -7.29 -3.42 2.84
N GLY A 19 -6.46 -4.43 2.52
CA GLY A 19 -6.90 -5.80 2.21
C GLY A 19 -7.69 -5.91 0.91
N ARG A 20 -7.42 -5.06 -0.09
CA ARG A 20 -8.04 -5.07 -1.42
C ARG A 20 -7.19 -4.30 -2.42
N PHE A 21 -7.49 -4.43 -3.71
CA PHE A 21 -6.88 -3.58 -4.75
C PHE A 21 -7.44 -2.14 -4.68
N ALA A 22 -6.79 -1.31 -3.88
CA ALA A 22 -6.99 0.14 -3.83
C ALA A 22 -6.25 0.89 -4.94
N VAL A 23 -5.10 0.37 -5.36
CA VAL A 23 -4.31 0.86 -6.49
C VAL A 23 -4.01 -0.29 -7.46
N PRO A 24 -3.87 -0.01 -8.77
CA PRO A 24 -3.34 -0.99 -9.71
C PRO A 24 -1.92 -1.40 -9.30
N GLU A 25 -1.63 -2.70 -9.37
CA GLU A 25 -0.28 -3.26 -9.24
C GLU A 25 0.07 -3.94 -10.56
N LEU A 26 0.90 -3.29 -11.37
CA LEU A 26 1.38 -3.83 -12.64
C LEU A 26 2.76 -4.42 -12.42
N LEU A 27 2.87 -5.73 -12.58
CA LEU A 27 4.11 -6.46 -12.32
C LEU A 27 4.70 -7.00 -13.61
N GLN A 28 6.01 -6.81 -13.78
CA GLN A 28 6.81 -7.42 -14.85
C GLN A 28 6.19 -7.20 -16.24
N ASP A 29 5.75 -8.27 -16.89
CA ASP A 29 5.15 -8.31 -18.23
C ASP A 29 3.85 -7.50 -18.34
N GLN A 30 3.16 -7.24 -17.22
CA GLN A 30 1.96 -6.41 -17.24
C GLN A 30 2.25 -4.92 -17.46
N VAL A 31 3.49 -4.46 -17.22
CA VAL A 31 3.82 -3.03 -17.29
C VAL A 31 3.74 -2.54 -18.73
N ASP A 32 4.30 -3.29 -19.68
CA ASP A 32 4.43 -2.84 -21.07
C ASP A 32 3.07 -2.55 -21.72
N GLU A 33 2.09 -3.43 -21.52
CA GLU A 33 0.76 -3.28 -22.12
C GLU A 33 -0.21 -2.42 -21.29
N ARG A 34 -0.05 -2.39 -19.97
CA ARG A 34 -1.06 -1.80 -19.07
C ARG A 34 -0.66 -0.47 -18.45
N LEU A 35 0.61 -0.09 -18.47
CA LEU A 35 1.07 1.13 -17.79
C LEU A 35 0.37 2.37 -18.33
N ALA A 36 0.37 2.54 -19.66
CA ALA A 36 -0.26 3.69 -20.31
C ALA A 36 -1.78 3.76 -20.04
N PRO A 37 -2.59 2.73 -20.35
CA PRO A 37 -4.04 2.80 -20.14
C PRO A 37 -4.44 2.94 -18.66
N GLU A 38 -3.75 2.29 -17.72
CA GLU A 38 -4.04 2.48 -16.29
C GLU A 38 -3.66 3.88 -15.81
N THR A 39 -2.58 4.45 -16.34
CA THR A 39 -2.17 5.82 -16.03
C THR A 39 -3.20 6.82 -16.55
N SER A 40 -3.62 6.72 -17.82
CA SER A 40 -4.69 7.55 -18.38
C SER A 40 -5.97 7.41 -17.56
N ARG A 41 -6.37 6.18 -17.21
CA ARG A 41 -7.55 5.95 -16.36
C ARG A 41 -7.44 6.69 -15.02
N LEU A 42 -6.28 6.61 -14.35
CA LEU A 42 -6.07 7.27 -13.06
C LEU A 42 -5.87 8.79 -13.15
N LEU A 43 -5.65 9.35 -14.34
CA LEU A 43 -5.48 10.80 -14.55
C LEU A 43 -6.72 11.48 -15.14
N GLU A 44 -7.56 10.73 -15.86
CA GLU A 44 -8.65 11.30 -16.67
C GLU A 44 -10.04 10.81 -16.26
N ASP A 45 -10.17 9.58 -15.72
CA ASP A 45 -11.46 9.06 -15.25
C ASP A 45 -11.75 9.56 -13.82
N SER A 46 -12.70 10.51 -13.72
CA SER A 46 -13.10 11.11 -12.45
C SER A 46 -13.57 10.10 -11.38
N ALA A 47 -14.18 8.99 -11.79
CA ALA A 47 -14.61 7.95 -10.86
C ALA A 47 -13.41 7.17 -10.33
N ALA A 48 -12.46 6.82 -11.21
CA ALA A 48 -11.22 6.15 -10.82
C ALA A 48 -10.35 7.02 -9.89
N ILE A 49 -10.21 8.31 -10.20
CA ILE A 49 -9.51 9.30 -9.37
C ILE A 49 -10.15 9.37 -7.98
N THR A 50 -11.48 9.51 -7.94
CA THR A 50 -12.22 9.64 -6.68
C THR A 50 -12.08 8.38 -5.83
N ALA A 51 -12.23 7.20 -6.44
CA ALA A 51 -12.08 5.93 -5.75
C ALA A 51 -10.68 5.73 -5.17
N GLN A 52 -9.63 6.05 -5.94
CA GLN A 52 -8.24 5.90 -5.47
C GLN A 52 -7.91 6.91 -4.35
N ARG A 53 -8.36 8.16 -4.46
CA ARG A 53 -8.22 9.16 -3.38
C ARG A 53 -8.93 8.73 -2.11
N ALA A 54 -10.15 8.20 -2.22
CA ALA A 54 -10.88 7.66 -1.08
C ALA A 54 -10.14 6.47 -0.45
N ALA A 55 -9.58 5.59 -1.28
CA ALA A 55 -8.78 4.48 -0.79
C ALA A 55 -7.51 4.94 -0.05
N PHE A 56 -6.82 5.99 -0.52
CA PHE A 56 -5.69 6.55 0.22
C PHE A 56 -6.09 7.21 1.54
N LYS A 57 -7.31 7.74 1.66
CA LYS A 57 -7.84 8.19 2.95
C LYS A 57 -8.05 7.01 3.91
N ASP A 58 -8.59 5.89 3.41
CA ASP A 58 -8.75 4.65 4.19
C ASP A 58 -7.37 4.13 4.65
N VAL A 59 -6.39 4.05 3.74
CA VAL A 59 -4.98 3.69 4.09
C VAL A 59 -4.48 4.57 5.23
N ARG A 60 -4.62 5.90 5.12
CA ARG A 60 -4.16 6.82 6.17
C ARG A 60 -4.87 6.60 7.49
N SER A 61 -6.17 6.30 7.48
CA SER A 61 -6.95 6.05 8.70
C SER A 61 -6.56 4.77 9.45
N ARG A 62 -5.97 3.81 8.74
CA ARG A 62 -5.49 2.54 9.31
C ARG A 62 -4.05 2.62 9.81
N LEU A 63 -3.31 3.65 9.43
CA LEU A 63 -1.97 3.89 9.92
C LEU A 63 -2.02 4.55 11.31
N GLY A 64 -1.10 4.15 12.18
CA GLY A 64 -0.95 4.79 13.47
C GLY A 64 -0.29 6.18 13.37
N GLU A 65 -0.19 6.84 14.51
CA GLU A 65 0.41 8.17 14.60
C GLU A 65 1.86 8.24 14.07
N PRO A 66 2.32 9.39 13.57
CA PRO A 66 3.70 9.60 13.15
C PRO A 66 4.72 9.19 14.24
N GLY A 67 5.93 8.80 13.82
CA GLY A 67 7.01 8.45 14.76
C GLY A 67 7.07 6.97 15.15
N VAL A 68 6.56 6.07 14.30
CA VAL A 68 6.58 4.61 14.53
C VAL A 68 7.97 4.08 14.87
N GLY A 69 9.04 4.57 14.22
CA GLY A 69 10.40 4.13 14.50
C GLY A 69 10.84 4.44 15.95
N ARG A 70 10.50 5.63 16.47
CA ARG A 70 10.79 6.00 17.86
C ARG A 70 9.99 5.14 18.84
N ARG A 71 8.69 4.97 18.59
CA ARG A 71 7.83 4.15 19.45
C ARG A 71 8.28 2.69 19.47
N ALA A 72 8.64 2.14 18.30
CA ALA A 72 9.16 0.79 18.19
C ALA A 72 10.47 0.62 18.97
N ALA A 73 11.41 1.57 18.83
CA ALA A 73 12.66 1.54 19.59
C ALA A 73 12.43 1.62 21.11
N GLN A 74 11.50 2.47 21.56
CA GLN A 74 11.12 2.56 22.97
C GLN A 74 10.53 1.23 23.48
N ALA A 75 9.59 0.64 22.76
CA ALA A 75 8.97 -0.63 23.14
C ALA A 75 10.00 -1.77 23.26
N VAL A 76 10.96 -1.85 22.33
CA VAL A 76 12.05 -2.83 22.41
C VAL A 76 12.95 -2.59 23.63
N LEU A 77 13.28 -1.34 23.93
CA LEU A 77 14.09 -0.98 25.10
C LEU A 77 13.37 -1.25 26.43
N GLU A 78 12.05 -1.08 26.50
CA GLU A 78 11.25 -1.44 27.67
C GLU A 78 11.38 -2.93 27.97
N ILE A 79 11.10 -3.78 26.97
CA ILE A 79 11.22 -5.24 27.08
C ILE A 79 12.65 -5.65 27.47
N ALA A 80 13.67 -5.08 26.80
CA ALA A 80 15.07 -5.41 27.07
C ALA A 80 15.53 -5.01 28.48
N ARG A 81 14.88 -4.02 29.11
CA ARG A 81 15.15 -3.58 30.48
C ARG A 81 14.36 -4.37 31.54
N GLY A 82 13.60 -5.38 31.14
CA GLY A 82 12.76 -6.17 32.04
C GLY A 82 11.59 -5.38 32.63
N ARG A 83 11.11 -4.36 31.91
CA ARG A 83 9.89 -3.62 32.24
C ARG A 83 8.82 -3.87 31.20
#